data_AF-A0A925QA03-F1
#
_entry.id   AF-A0A925QA03-F1
#
_cell.length_a   1.000
_cell.length_b   1.000
_cell.length_c   1.000
_cell.angle_alpha   90.00
_cell.angle_beta   90.00
_cell.angle_gamma   90.00
#
_symmetry.space_group_name_H-M   'P 1'
#
loop_
_entity.id
_entity.type
_entity.pdbx_description
1 polymer ?
#
loop_
_entity_poly.entity_id
_entity_poly.type
_entity_poly.pdbx_seq_one_letter_code
_entity_poly.pdbx_strand_id
1 'polypeptide(L)'
;MERVLFLLLLTFLGIQPNPITPSVTESARAAASNNVQFQLPSCSYSAAMPGAGYQILPQPAPVSPRQQQLFDWFSPWAIARNPVLQTMRFPILVLDGEKNARAGAFGIAVNPQWFAELDEDITIGIYAHELGHVSQAYRLIPVDQFAMQYGAEGQADYFAGTLLKASRQFSPAQMQKFIDWVTPSAGDQTHAPGRIRADLMRAGYSNTP
;
A
#
# COMPACT_ATOMS: atom_id res chain seq x y z
N MET A 1 -40.16 15.08 57.69
CA MET A 1 -39.28 14.96 56.52
C MET A 1 -38.06 14.20 56.97
N GLU A 2 -37.91 12.97 56.48
CA GLU A 2 -37.00 11.94 56.98
C GLU A 2 -35.64 11.93 56.24
N ARG A 3 -34.57 11.60 57.02
CA ARG A 3 -33.30 10.89 56.70
C ARG A 3 -32.22 11.66 55.93
N VAL A 4 -31.11 12.08 56.58
CA VAL A 4 -29.99 11.33 57.19
C VAL A 4 -29.08 10.64 56.16
N LEU A 5 -27.93 11.28 56.00
CA LEU A 5 -26.66 10.86 55.39
C LEU A 5 -26.23 9.45 55.87
N PHE A 6 -25.87 8.56 54.95
CA PHE A 6 -25.03 7.40 55.29
C PHE A 6 -24.08 7.09 54.14
N LEU A 7 -22.79 7.37 54.37
CA LEU A 7 -21.67 6.89 53.60
C LEU A 7 -21.12 5.63 54.29
N LEU A 8 -20.69 4.67 53.46
CA LEU A 8 -19.71 3.60 53.71
C LEU A 8 -20.04 2.51 54.75
N LEU A 9 -20.25 1.29 54.26
CA LEU A 9 -19.37 0.17 54.65
C LEU A 9 -19.38 -0.92 53.55
N LEU A 10 -18.18 -1.17 53.02
CA LEU A 10 -17.83 -2.28 52.13
C LEU A 10 -17.57 -3.56 52.94
N THR A 11 -17.69 -4.70 52.23
CA THR A 11 -17.19 -6.06 52.53
C THR A 11 -18.09 -6.89 53.47
N PHE A 12 -18.40 -8.17 53.28
CA PHE A 12 -17.81 -9.28 52.52
C PHE A 12 -18.93 -10.26 52.11
N LEU A 13 -19.04 -10.59 50.82
CA LEU A 13 -19.45 -11.92 50.37
C LEU A 13 -18.58 -12.26 49.16
N GLY A 14 -17.63 -13.16 49.38
CA GLY A 14 -16.62 -13.57 48.42
C GLY A 14 -17.20 -14.37 47.26
N ILE A 15 -17.70 -13.66 46.26
CA ILE A 15 -17.74 -14.15 44.88
C ILE A 15 -16.82 -13.23 44.10
N GLN A 16 -15.56 -13.63 43.96
CA GLN A 16 -14.73 -13.02 42.94
C GLN A 16 -15.34 -13.42 41.60
N PRO A 17 -15.66 -12.48 40.69
CA PRO A 17 -15.80 -12.88 39.31
C PRO A 17 -14.45 -13.49 38.92
N ASN A 18 -14.46 -14.75 38.49
CA ASN A 18 -13.29 -15.31 37.82
C ASN A 18 -12.83 -14.26 36.81
N PRO A 19 -11.56 -13.83 36.80
CA PRO A 19 -11.06 -13.11 35.66
C PRO A 19 -11.32 -14.05 34.48
N ILE A 20 -12.23 -13.65 33.59
CA ILE A 20 -12.21 -14.14 32.23
C ILE A 20 -10.89 -13.59 31.71
N THR A 21 -9.82 -14.35 31.92
CA THR A 21 -8.62 -14.23 31.11
C THR A 21 -9.15 -14.25 29.69
N PRO A 22 -9.00 -13.18 28.89
CA PRO A 22 -9.25 -13.35 27.48
C PRO A 22 -8.22 -14.40 27.06
N SER A 23 -8.68 -15.64 26.87
CA SER A 23 -7.98 -16.58 26.02
C SER A 23 -8.12 -15.99 24.62
N VAL A 24 -7.31 -14.97 24.34
CA VAL A 24 -6.88 -14.72 22.99
C VAL A 24 -6.06 -15.95 22.69
N THR A 25 -6.73 -16.99 22.23
CA THR A 25 -6.09 -18.04 21.45
C THR A 25 -5.26 -17.29 20.43
N GLU A 26 -3.95 -17.34 20.67
CA GLU A 26 -2.86 -16.87 19.85
C GLU A 26 -2.94 -17.45 18.41
N SER A 27 -3.89 -18.37 18.19
CA SER A 27 -4.31 -18.96 16.92
C SER A 27 -5.19 -18.07 16.03
N ALA A 28 -5.62 -16.87 16.43
CA ALA A 28 -6.35 -15.95 15.54
C ALA A 28 -5.45 -14.90 14.84
N ARG A 29 -4.15 -14.84 15.17
CA ARG A 29 -3.18 -13.92 14.55
C ARG A 29 -2.32 -14.56 13.44
N ALA A 30 -2.66 -15.77 13.01
CA ALA A 30 -1.94 -16.51 11.97
C ALA A 30 -2.80 -16.85 10.73
N ALA A 31 -3.87 -16.10 10.46
CA ALA A 31 -4.79 -16.35 9.33
C ALA A 31 -4.91 -15.18 8.32
N ALA A 32 -4.00 -14.21 8.36
CA ALA A 32 -3.81 -13.22 7.29
C ALA A 32 -2.32 -13.10 6.94
N SER A 33 -1.65 -14.24 6.79
CA SER A 33 -0.50 -14.30 5.89
C SER A 33 -1.02 -13.94 4.51
N ASN A 34 -0.38 -12.98 3.85
CA ASN A 34 -0.83 -12.55 2.55
C ASN A 34 -0.73 -13.69 1.54
N ASN A 35 -1.89 -14.20 1.15
CA ASN A 35 -2.10 -14.98 -0.07
C ASN A 35 -1.80 -14.16 -1.35
N VAL A 36 -1.07 -13.04 -1.25
CA VAL A 36 -0.48 -12.28 -2.37
C VAL A 36 0.87 -12.90 -2.80
N GLN A 37 1.48 -13.78 -1.98
CA GLN A 37 2.55 -14.67 -2.46
C GLN A 37 1.97 -15.91 -3.15
N PHE A 38 1.71 -15.70 -4.44
CA PHE A 38 1.48 -16.63 -5.53
C PHE A 38 1.61 -18.16 -5.28
N GLN A 39 0.49 -18.89 -5.42
CA GLN A 39 0.43 -20.18 -6.11
C GLN A 39 -0.16 -19.95 -7.51
N LEU A 40 0.67 -19.94 -8.57
CA LEU A 40 0.17 -19.76 -9.95
C LEU A 40 -0.78 -20.93 -10.24
N PRO A 41 -2.03 -20.72 -10.74
CA PRO A 41 -2.72 -21.83 -11.38
C PRO A 41 -1.82 -22.30 -12.54
N SER A 42 -1.48 -23.57 -12.53
CA SER A 42 -0.35 -24.17 -13.25
C SER A 42 -0.40 -24.13 -14.79
N CYS A 43 -1.36 -23.41 -15.41
CA CYS A 43 -1.61 -23.55 -16.84
C CYS A 43 -1.80 -22.25 -17.66
N SER A 44 -1.69 -21.02 -17.13
CA SER A 44 -2.11 -19.84 -17.95
C SER A 44 -1.24 -18.57 -17.93
N TYR A 45 -0.12 -18.54 -17.22
CA TYR A 45 0.81 -17.39 -17.25
C TYR A 45 2.22 -17.82 -17.65
N SER A 46 2.39 -18.63 -18.70
CA SER A 46 3.72 -19.07 -19.15
C SER A 46 4.35 -18.15 -20.20
N ALA A 47 3.64 -17.12 -20.69
CA ALA A 47 4.13 -16.20 -21.72
C ALA A 47 4.45 -14.81 -21.14
N ALA A 48 5.60 -14.25 -21.51
CA ALA A 48 5.93 -12.86 -21.22
C ALA A 48 4.99 -11.92 -21.99
N MET A 49 4.57 -10.82 -21.35
CA MET A 49 3.79 -9.78 -22.02
C MET A 49 4.77 -8.76 -22.64
N PRO A 50 4.87 -8.66 -23.97
CA PRO A 50 5.82 -7.76 -24.60
C PRO A 50 5.36 -6.29 -24.53
N GLY A 51 6.30 -5.38 -24.31
CA GLY A 51 6.15 -3.95 -24.49
C GLY A 51 7.19 -3.41 -25.47
N ALA A 52 7.11 -2.11 -25.79
CA ALA A 52 8.10 -1.46 -26.64
C ALA A 52 9.46 -1.38 -25.91
N GLY A 53 10.36 -2.35 -26.17
CA GLY A 53 11.69 -2.41 -25.58
C GLY A 53 11.80 -3.09 -24.21
N TYR A 54 10.70 -3.65 -23.68
CA TYR A 54 10.67 -4.34 -22.40
C TYR A 54 9.78 -5.60 -22.43
N GLN A 55 9.90 -6.45 -21.42
CA GLN A 55 9.05 -7.62 -21.23
C GLN A 55 8.60 -7.73 -19.77
N ILE A 56 7.32 -8.04 -19.54
CA ILE A 56 6.83 -8.43 -18.22
C ILE A 56 6.86 -9.95 -18.16
N LEU A 57 7.74 -10.48 -17.31
CA LEU A 57 7.88 -11.91 -17.08
C LEU A 57 6.86 -12.36 -16.04
N PRO A 58 6.21 -13.51 -16.23
CA PRO A 58 5.13 -13.99 -15.34
C PRO A 58 5.62 -14.50 -13.98
N GLN A 59 6.92 -14.43 -13.72
CA GLN A 59 7.52 -14.81 -12.46
C GLN A 59 7.38 -13.67 -11.43
N PRO A 60 7.18 -13.99 -10.15
CA PRO A 60 7.10 -12.98 -9.10
C PRO A 60 8.44 -12.25 -8.95
N ALA A 61 8.40 -10.94 -8.82
CA ALA A 61 9.56 -10.15 -8.44
C ALA A 61 9.81 -10.29 -6.93
N PRO A 62 11.09 -10.25 -6.49
CA PRO A 62 11.42 -10.28 -5.07
C PRO A 62 10.89 -9.03 -4.37
N VAL A 63 10.28 -9.23 -3.20
CA VAL A 63 9.84 -8.16 -2.31
C VAL A 63 10.37 -8.36 -0.91
N SER A 64 10.79 -7.27 -0.28
CA SER A 64 11.20 -7.27 1.12
C SER A 64 9.99 -7.45 2.06
N PRO A 65 10.20 -7.87 3.32
CA PRO A 65 9.12 -7.94 4.29
C PRO A 65 8.37 -6.62 4.49
N ARG A 66 9.06 -5.47 4.43
CA ARG A 66 8.44 -4.17 4.62
C ARG A 66 7.65 -3.72 3.38
N GLN A 67 8.18 -3.99 2.19
CA GLN A 67 7.41 -3.81 0.95
C GLN A 67 6.14 -4.68 0.97
N GLN A 68 6.25 -5.94 1.41
CA GLN A 68 5.11 -6.84 1.57
C GLN A 68 4.03 -6.24 2.48
N GLN A 69 4.41 -5.64 3.62
CA GLN A 69 3.46 -4.99 4.53
C GLN A 69 2.62 -3.88 3.88
N LEU A 70 3.13 -3.18 2.87
CA LEU A 70 2.35 -2.20 2.10
C LEU A 70 1.21 -2.89 1.34
N PHE A 71 1.51 -3.99 0.64
CA PHE A 71 0.52 -4.77 -0.11
C PHE A 71 -0.48 -5.47 0.81
N ASP A 72 -0.01 -5.92 1.96
CA ASP A 72 -0.80 -6.55 3.01
C ASP A 72 -1.85 -5.61 3.58
N TRP A 73 -1.50 -4.32 3.67
CA TRP A 73 -2.44 -3.28 4.04
C TRP A 73 -3.39 -2.92 2.88
N PHE A 74 -2.84 -2.77 1.66
CA PHE A 74 -3.60 -2.30 0.51
C PHE A 74 -4.68 -3.29 0.04
N SER A 75 -4.36 -4.58 -0.01
CA SER A 75 -5.27 -5.62 -0.53
C SER A 75 -6.64 -5.66 0.14
N PRO A 76 -6.76 -5.75 1.49
CA PRO A 76 -8.06 -5.70 2.16
C PRO A 76 -8.75 -4.34 1.99
N TRP A 77 -8.00 -3.22 1.98
CA TRP A 77 -8.54 -1.88 1.75
C TRP A 77 -9.20 -1.76 0.36
N ALA A 78 -8.58 -2.35 -0.67
CA ALA A 78 -9.06 -2.36 -2.04
C ALA A 78 -10.29 -3.26 -2.18
N ILE A 79 -10.24 -4.49 -1.64
CA ILE A 79 -11.36 -5.45 -1.67
C ILE A 79 -12.60 -4.88 -1.00
N ALA A 80 -12.46 -4.14 0.10
CA ALA A 80 -13.58 -3.49 0.78
C ALA A 80 -14.31 -2.45 -0.10
N ARG A 81 -13.63 -1.89 -1.10
CA ARG A 81 -14.21 -0.89 -2.05
C ARG A 81 -14.73 -1.52 -3.32
N ASN A 82 -14.13 -2.63 -3.74
CA ASN A 82 -14.56 -3.38 -4.91
C ASN A 82 -14.41 -4.89 -4.64
N PRO A 83 -15.47 -5.56 -4.18
CA PRO A 83 -15.43 -6.98 -3.83
C PRO A 83 -15.03 -7.92 -4.98
N VAL A 84 -15.14 -7.49 -6.25
CA VAL A 84 -14.66 -8.27 -7.41
C VAL A 84 -13.16 -8.54 -7.31
N LEU A 85 -12.41 -7.62 -6.69
CA LEU A 85 -10.98 -7.75 -6.46
C LEU A 85 -10.61 -8.93 -5.55
N GLN A 86 -11.55 -9.48 -4.78
CA GLN A 86 -11.30 -10.63 -3.91
C GLN A 86 -10.90 -11.89 -4.72
N THR A 87 -11.28 -11.93 -5.99
CA THR A 87 -10.92 -13.00 -6.94
C THR A 87 -9.78 -12.60 -7.88
N MET A 88 -9.40 -11.32 -7.89
CA MET A 88 -8.31 -10.80 -8.72
C MET A 88 -7.03 -10.72 -7.89
N ARG A 89 -5.92 -11.18 -8.47
CA ARG A 89 -4.62 -11.18 -7.80
C ARG A 89 -3.89 -9.92 -8.27
N PHE A 90 -3.24 -9.21 -7.36
CA PHE A 90 -2.34 -8.09 -7.69
C PHE A 90 -0.89 -8.61 -7.63
N PRO A 91 -0.42 -9.36 -8.65
CA PRO A 91 0.96 -9.82 -8.63
C PRO A 91 1.93 -8.64 -8.67
N ILE A 92 3.12 -8.92 -8.15
CA ILE A 92 4.31 -8.13 -8.37
C ILE A 92 5.20 -8.98 -9.25
N LEU A 93 5.35 -8.59 -10.51
CA LEU A 93 6.01 -9.34 -11.58
C LEU A 93 7.37 -8.75 -11.90
N VAL A 94 8.20 -9.53 -12.58
CA VAL A 94 9.50 -9.03 -13.09
C VAL A 94 9.29 -8.26 -14.38
N LEU A 95 9.83 -7.04 -14.43
CA LEU A 95 10.00 -6.23 -15.63
C LEU A 95 11.45 -6.35 -16.09
N ASP A 96 11.64 -6.82 -17.33
CA ASP A 96 12.95 -6.96 -17.97
C ASP A 96 13.11 -5.95 -19.11
N GLY A 97 14.32 -5.46 -19.32
CA GLY A 97 14.67 -4.54 -20.42
C GLY A 97 14.66 -3.04 -20.10
N GLU A 98 14.13 -2.60 -18.95
CA GLU A 98 14.16 -1.18 -18.54
C GLU A 98 14.30 -0.98 -17.03
N LYS A 99 14.96 0.11 -16.60
CA LYS A 99 15.05 0.54 -15.19
C LYS A 99 13.78 1.29 -14.79
N ASN A 100 12.70 0.54 -14.54
CA ASN A 100 11.40 1.13 -14.30
C ASN A 100 10.49 0.27 -13.38
N ALA A 101 9.36 0.84 -13.01
CA ALA A 101 8.18 0.14 -12.51
C ALA A 101 6.99 0.46 -13.43
N ARG A 102 6.05 -0.47 -13.54
CA ARG A 102 4.82 -0.31 -14.33
C ARG A 102 3.65 -0.93 -13.60
N ALA A 103 2.50 -0.30 -13.71
CA ALA A 103 1.27 -0.84 -13.17
C ALA A 103 0.11 -0.81 -14.18
N GLY A 104 -0.88 -1.65 -13.90
CA GLY A 104 -2.14 -1.68 -14.64
C GLY A 104 -3.11 -2.69 -14.03
N ALA A 105 -4.08 -3.15 -14.83
CA ALA A 105 -5.02 -4.18 -14.40
C ALA A 105 -4.31 -5.51 -14.03
N PHE A 106 -3.14 -5.77 -14.63
CA PHE A 106 -2.35 -6.98 -14.36
C PHE A 106 -1.62 -6.96 -13.00
N GLY A 107 -1.65 -5.86 -12.25
CA GLY A 107 -0.84 -5.68 -11.04
C GLY A 107 0.34 -4.73 -11.30
N ILE A 108 1.49 -5.03 -10.70
CA ILE A 108 2.71 -4.22 -10.80
C ILE A 108 3.82 -5.09 -11.41
N ALA A 109 4.64 -4.52 -12.27
CA ALA A 109 5.88 -5.11 -12.76
C ALA A 109 7.05 -4.19 -12.42
N VAL A 110 8.14 -4.74 -11.88
CA VAL A 110 9.33 -3.97 -11.47
C VAL A 110 10.60 -4.60 -11.98
N ASN A 111 11.60 -3.78 -12.29
CA ASN A 111 12.94 -4.29 -12.59
C ASN A 111 13.69 -4.61 -11.29
N PRO A 112 13.94 -5.90 -10.95
CA PRO A 112 14.51 -6.26 -9.67
C PRO A 112 15.96 -5.79 -9.50
N GLN A 113 16.74 -5.76 -10.58
CA GLN A 113 18.14 -5.31 -10.54
C GLN A 113 18.20 -3.81 -10.23
N TRP A 114 17.34 -3.00 -10.84
CA TRP A 114 17.23 -1.58 -10.54
C TRP A 114 16.72 -1.34 -9.11
N PHE A 115 15.70 -2.07 -8.66
CA PHE A 115 15.20 -1.95 -7.29
C PHE A 115 16.27 -2.30 -6.24
N ALA A 116 17.18 -3.24 -6.55
CA ALA A 116 18.30 -3.58 -5.67
C ALA A 116 19.37 -2.48 -5.55
N GLU A 117 19.40 -1.51 -6.48
CA GLU A 117 20.28 -0.33 -6.43
C GLU A 117 19.70 0.78 -5.54
N LEU A 118 18.42 0.69 -5.16
CA LEU A 118 17.69 1.74 -4.45
C LEU A 118 17.51 1.45 -2.97
N ASP A 119 17.45 2.51 -2.18
CA ASP A 119 17.01 2.46 -0.79
C ASP A 119 15.60 1.87 -0.65
N GLU A 120 15.35 1.07 0.39
CA GLU A 120 14.05 0.42 0.60
C GLU A 120 12.90 1.44 0.71
N ASP A 121 13.11 2.57 1.41
CA ASP A 121 12.11 3.65 1.47
C ASP A 121 11.73 4.17 0.07
N ILE A 122 12.71 4.26 -0.85
CA ILE A 122 12.47 4.69 -2.23
C ILE A 122 11.60 3.69 -2.96
N THR A 123 11.96 2.40 -2.88
CA THR A 123 11.18 1.34 -3.53
C THR A 123 9.74 1.25 -3.00
N ILE A 124 9.52 1.48 -1.69
CA ILE A 124 8.17 1.52 -1.09
C ILE A 124 7.36 2.71 -1.64
N GLY A 125 7.98 3.88 -1.79
CA GLY A 125 7.31 5.03 -2.38
C GLY A 125 6.95 4.83 -3.86
N ILE A 126 7.82 4.17 -4.63
CA ILE A 126 7.52 3.76 -6.01
C ILE A 126 6.34 2.78 -6.01
N TYR A 127 6.34 1.75 -5.16
CA TYR A 127 5.20 0.83 -5.07
C TYR A 127 3.89 1.53 -4.70
N ALA A 128 3.92 2.52 -3.81
CA ALA A 128 2.73 3.28 -3.46
C ALA A 128 2.19 4.09 -4.65
N HIS A 129 3.07 4.64 -5.48
CA HIS A 129 2.71 5.30 -6.74
C HIS A 129 2.08 4.30 -7.73
N GLU A 130 2.70 3.14 -7.94
CA GLU A 130 2.16 2.10 -8.80
C GLU A 130 0.80 1.57 -8.32
N LEU A 131 0.60 1.46 -7.00
CA LEU A 131 -0.70 1.13 -6.41
C LEU A 131 -1.76 2.22 -6.65
N GLY A 132 -1.34 3.47 -6.88
CA GLY A 132 -2.20 4.54 -7.39
C GLY A 132 -2.75 4.22 -8.78
N HIS A 133 -1.92 3.76 -9.71
CA HIS A 133 -2.38 3.33 -11.03
C HIS A 133 -3.27 2.09 -10.98
N VAL A 134 -2.92 1.09 -10.15
CA VAL A 134 -3.81 -0.05 -9.90
C VAL A 134 -5.17 0.45 -9.39
N SER A 135 -5.15 1.39 -8.45
CA SER A 135 -6.38 1.97 -7.89
C SER A 135 -7.21 2.73 -8.93
N GLN A 136 -6.58 3.42 -9.88
CA GLN A 136 -7.25 4.08 -10.98
C GLN A 136 -7.91 3.07 -11.95
N ALA A 137 -7.18 2.02 -12.32
CA ALA A 137 -7.67 0.97 -13.21
C ALA A 137 -8.96 0.31 -12.68
N TYR A 138 -9.07 0.19 -11.35
CA TYR A 138 -10.23 -0.38 -10.67
C TYR A 138 -11.18 0.64 -10.05
N ARG A 139 -10.99 1.94 -10.34
CA ARG A 139 -11.83 3.05 -9.85
C ARG A 139 -11.99 3.08 -8.32
N LEU A 140 -10.92 2.79 -7.58
CA LEU A 140 -10.91 2.68 -6.12
C LEU A 140 -10.69 4.00 -5.39
N ILE A 141 -10.13 4.98 -6.09
CA ILE A 141 -9.82 6.30 -5.52
C ILE A 141 -10.79 7.35 -6.07
N PRO A 142 -11.30 8.24 -5.20
CA PRO A 142 -12.01 9.42 -5.68
C PRO A 142 -11.03 10.33 -6.43
N VAL A 143 -11.53 11.02 -7.44
CA VAL A 143 -10.75 12.01 -8.19
C VAL A 143 -10.54 13.25 -7.31
N ASP A 144 -9.27 13.61 -7.06
CA ASP A 144 -8.91 14.83 -6.36
C ASP A 144 -8.72 15.98 -7.36
N GLN A 145 -9.42 17.10 -7.17
CA GLN A 145 -9.40 18.23 -8.11
C GLN A 145 -8.01 18.87 -8.24
N PHE A 146 -7.21 18.87 -7.16
CA PHE A 146 -5.85 19.40 -7.19
C PHE A 146 -4.92 18.48 -7.99
N ALA A 147 -5.08 17.17 -7.88
CA ALA A 147 -4.28 16.19 -8.61
C ALA A 147 -4.72 15.99 -10.07
N MET A 148 -6.01 16.16 -10.36
CA MET A 148 -6.63 15.91 -11.67
C MET A 148 -6.01 16.74 -12.81
N GLN A 149 -5.57 17.98 -12.52
CA GLN A 149 -4.91 18.84 -13.52
C GLN A 149 -3.58 18.25 -14.05
N TYR A 150 -3.01 17.27 -13.34
CA TYR A 150 -1.77 16.59 -13.69
C TYR A 150 -2.02 15.16 -14.23
N GLY A 151 -3.25 14.84 -14.62
CA GLY A 151 -3.59 13.58 -15.29
C GLY A 151 -3.56 12.35 -14.38
N ALA A 152 -3.27 11.19 -14.99
CA ALA A 152 -3.22 9.90 -14.27
C ALA A 152 -2.02 9.83 -13.32
N GLU A 153 -0.85 10.27 -13.76
CA GLU A 153 0.37 10.32 -12.94
C GLU A 153 0.19 11.17 -11.69
N GLY A 154 -0.35 12.38 -11.83
CA GLY A 154 -0.50 13.26 -10.67
C GLY A 154 -1.51 12.73 -9.64
N GLN A 155 -2.57 12.07 -10.08
CA GLN A 155 -3.49 11.36 -9.19
C GLN A 155 -2.82 10.17 -8.50
N ALA A 156 -1.93 9.46 -9.19
CA ALA A 156 -1.17 8.35 -8.60
C ALA A 156 -0.19 8.86 -7.53
N ASP A 157 0.55 9.95 -7.80
CA ASP A 157 1.45 10.58 -6.81
C ASP A 157 0.68 11.11 -5.59
N TYR A 158 -0.45 11.79 -5.79
CA TYR A 158 -1.27 12.26 -4.66
C TYR A 158 -1.76 11.10 -3.81
N PHE A 159 -2.34 10.08 -4.45
CA PHE A 159 -2.82 8.90 -3.72
C PHE A 159 -1.69 8.13 -3.04
N ALA A 160 -0.50 8.05 -3.64
CA ALA A 160 0.65 7.42 -3.02
C ALA A 160 0.99 8.07 -1.68
N GLY A 161 0.97 9.40 -1.61
CA GLY A 161 1.09 10.15 -0.35
C GLY A 161 0.05 9.73 0.69
N THR A 162 -1.22 9.69 0.28
CA THR A 162 -2.33 9.24 1.14
C THR A 162 -2.14 7.81 1.64
N LEU A 163 -1.79 6.90 0.74
CA LEU A 163 -1.57 5.48 1.01
C LEU A 163 -0.42 5.28 2.00
N LEU A 164 0.71 5.97 1.82
CA LEU A 164 1.88 5.83 2.68
C LEU A 164 1.62 6.29 4.11
N LYS A 165 0.78 7.33 4.31
CA LYS A 165 0.36 7.73 5.66
C LYS A 165 -0.66 6.75 6.25
N ALA A 166 -1.70 6.42 5.49
CA ALA A 166 -2.78 5.55 5.96
C ALA A 166 -2.28 4.15 6.34
N SER A 167 -1.31 3.62 5.58
CA SER A 167 -0.65 2.34 5.84
C SER A 167 0.43 2.41 6.93
N ARG A 168 0.78 3.62 7.40
CA ARG A 168 1.88 3.88 8.35
C ARG A 168 3.24 3.34 7.91
N GLN A 169 3.41 3.13 6.61
CA GLN A 169 4.69 2.64 6.04
C GLN A 169 5.77 3.71 6.09
N PHE A 170 5.37 4.98 6.06
CA PHE A 170 6.27 6.13 6.16
C PHE A 170 6.05 6.91 7.45
N SER A 171 7.16 7.22 8.10
CA SER A 171 7.29 8.37 9.01
C SER A 171 7.48 9.67 8.22
N PRO A 172 7.33 10.86 8.85
CA PRO A 172 7.64 12.13 8.20
C PRO A 172 9.06 12.21 7.61
N ALA A 173 10.06 11.63 8.28
CA ALA A 173 11.44 11.61 7.81
C ALA A 173 11.62 10.73 6.56
N GLN A 174 10.94 9.59 6.51
CA GLN A 174 10.97 8.70 5.34
C GLN A 174 10.23 9.31 4.15
N MET A 175 9.13 10.02 4.40
CA MET A 175 8.48 10.83 3.38
C MET A 175 9.45 11.88 2.83
N GLN A 176 10.12 12.65 3.70
CA GLN A 176 11.08 13.64 3.24
C GLN A 176 12.24 13.03 2.42
N LYS A 177 12.79 11.88 2.85
CA LYS A 177 13.81 11.14 2.09
C LYS A 177 13.33 10.78 0.68
N PHE A 178 12.11 10.27 0.54
CA PHE A 178 11.52 9.98 -0.77
C PHE A 178 11.38 11.24 -1.63
N ILE A 179 10.91 12.32 -1.01
CA ILE A 179 10.73 13.59 -1.69
C ILE A 179 12.08 14.15 -2.20
N ASP A 180 13.13 14.09 -1.39
CA ASP A 180 14.46 14.55 -1.77
C ASP A 180 15.02 13.74 -2.95
N TRP A 181 14.68 12.45 -3.02
CA TRP A 181 15.06 11.59 -4.14
C TRP A 181 14.30 11.90 -5.44
N VAL A 182 12.99 12.16 -5.38
CA VAL A 182 12.19 12.41 -6.60
C VAL A 182 12.37 13.83 -7.14
N THR A 183 12.62 14.82 -6.27
CA THR A 183 12.65 16.26 -6.61
C THR A 183 13.61 16.61 -7.77
N PRO A 184 14.83 16.06 -7.87
CA PRO A 184 15.76 16.38 -8.96
C PRO A 184 15.33 15.90 -10.35
N SER A 185 14.32 15.03 -10.46
CA SER A 185 13.85 14.54 -11.75
C SER A 185 13.26 15.65 -12.61
N ALA A 186 13.71 15.75 -13.87
CA ALA A 186 13.15 16.70 -14.84
C ALA A 186 11.71 16.35 -15.27
N GLY A 187 11.27 15.11 -15.03
CA GLY A 187 10.06 14.56 -15.66
C GLY A 187 10.30 14.16 -17.11
N ASP A 188 9.25 13.66 -17.77
CA ASP A 188 9.27 13.29 -19.18
C ASP A 188 7.88 13.47 -19.81
N GLN A 189 7.69 12.94 -21.02
CA GLN A 189 6.41 13.02 -21.74
C GLN A 189 5.24 12.30 -21.04
N THR A 190 5.54 11.39 -20.13
CA THR A 190 4.57 10.62 -19.34
C THR A 190 4.46 11.14 -17.92
N HIS A 191 5.55 11.57 -17.28
CA HIS A 191 5.61 11.95 -15.87
C HIS A 191 5.84 13.46 -15.67
N ALA A 192 5.12 14.05 -14.73
CA ALA A 192 5.37 15.42 -14.30
C ALA A 192 6.80 15.59 -13.72
N PRO A 193 7.37 16.81 -13.76
CA PRO A 193 8.63 17.12 -13.09
C PRO A 193 8.64 16.70 -11.62
N GLY A 194 9.79 16.25 -11.13
CA GLY A 194 9.97 15.70 -9.78
C GLY A 194 9.45 16.59 -8.66
N ARG A 195 9.59 17.91 -8.78
CA ARG A 195 9.02 18.88 -7.83
C ARG A 195 7.48 18.80 -7.72
N ILE A 196 6.78 18.61 -8.84
CA ILE A 196 5.32 18.53 -8.86
C ILE A 196 4.87 17.21 -8.23
N ARG A 197 5.54 16.12 -8.58
CA ARG A 197 5.32 14.79 -7.99
C ARG A 197 5.50 14.83 -6.48
N ALA A 198 6.58 15.47 -6.02
CA ALA A 198 6.85 15.69 -4.61
C ALA A 198 5.73 16.48 -3.91
N ASP A 199 5.28 17.58 -4.51
CA ASP A 199 4.22 18.41 -3.93
C ASP A 199 2.88 17.66 -3.83
N LEU A 200 2.54 16.86 -4.85
CA LEU A 200 1.35 16.01 -4.85
C LEU A 200 1.41 14.94 -3.76
N MET A 201 2.55 14.24 -3.64
CA MET A 201 2.75 13.25 -2.57
C MET A 201 2.68 13.89 -1.18
N ARG A 202 3.30 15.06 -0.97
CA ARG A 202 3.19 15.80 0.29
C ARG A 202 1.74 16.20 0.59
N ALA A 203 1.00 16.64 -0.41
CA ALA A 203 -0.40 17.05 -0.25
C ALA A 203 -1.26 15.86 0.18
N GLY A 204 -1.16 14.71 -0.53
CA GLY A 204 -1.90 13.50 -0.18
C GLY A 204 -1.52 12.96 1.21
N TYR A 205 -0.23 12.99 1.54
CA TYR A 205 0.25 12.60 2.87
C TYR A 205 -0.27 13.53 3.97
N SER A 206 -0.28 14.85 3.75
CA SER A 206 -0.72 15.80 4.77
C SER A 206 -2.23 15.75 5.01
N ASN A 207 -3.02 15.57 3.95
CA ASN A 207 -4.49 15.57 4.00
C ASN A 207 -5.12 14.28 4.54
N THR A 208 -4.30 13.26 4.81
CA THR A 208 -4.80 11.99 5.35
C THR A 208 -4.84 12.07 6.87
N PRO A 209 -6.00 11.82 7.53
CA PRO A 209 -6.13 11.90 8.99
C PRO A 209 -5.31 10.83 9.73
#